data_AF-A0A9P6EUE3-F1
#
_entry.id   AF-A0A9P6EUE3-F1
#
_cell.length_a   1.000
_cell.length_b   1.000
_cell.length_c   1.000
_cell.angle_alpha   90.00
_cell.angle_beta   90.00
_cell.angle_gamma   90.00
#
_symmetry.space_group_name_H-M   'P 1'
#
loop_
_entity.id
_entity.type
_entity.pdbx_description
1 polymer ?
#
loop_
_entity_poly.entity_id
_entity_poly.type
_entity_poly.pdbx_seq_one_letter_code
_entity_poly.pdbx_strand_id
1 'polypeptide(L)'
;MGLPSEAIAALVKYLDINYTDFEGWLQLADLYLDELTYAQAAFCMEEVLMLQPQNHIFHLKYAEILYTQDNIQLALKQFCRVVELCGDHVRGLYGIKMCASRLLKAAPSKDATAATSHEDLEAMDLLATERLIALYGAPGAAAESSKVAATKWIEIQ
;
A
#
# COMPACT_ATOMS: atom_id res chain seq x y z
N MET A 1 -11.44 25.97 11.87
CA MET A 1 -11.03 24.59 11.56
C MET A 1 -10.42 24.06 12.85
N GLY A 2 -10.98 23.00 13.42
CA GLY A 2 -10.61 22.50 14.76
C GLY A 2 -9.14 22.09 14.81
N LEU A 3 -8.50 22.31 15.96
CA LEU A 3 -7.07 22.10 16.15
C LEU A 3 -6.75 20.60 15.99
N PRO A 4 -6.02 20.17 14.93
CA PRO A 4 -5.71 18.75 14.69
C PRO A 4 -5.00 18.11 15.89
N SER A 5 -4.21 18.88 16.65
CA SER A 5 -3.57 18.45 17.89
C SER A 5 -4.54 18.03 19.00
N GLU A 6 -5.69 18.70 19.13
CA GLU A 6 -6.69 18.34 20.15
C GLU A 6 -7.40 17.03 19.77
N ALA A 7 -7.68 16.84 18.47
CA ALA A 7 -8.25 15.61 17.94
C ALA A 7 -7.31 14.43 18.18
N ILE A 8 -6.01 14.58 17.87
CA ILE A 8 -4.98 13.57 18.15
C ILE A 8 -4.95 13.23 19.65
N ALA A 9 -4.90 14.23 20.53
CA ALA A 9 -4.84 14.00 21.97
C ALA A 9 -6.10 13.29 22.53
N ALA A 10 -7.29 13.63 22.01
CA ALA A 10 -8.53 12.95 22.38
C ALA A 10 -8.56 11.49 21.89
N LEU A 11 -8.09 11.25 20.67
CA LEU A 11 -8.10 9.93 20.06
C LEU A 11 -7.06 8.99 20.70
N VAL A 12 -5.88 9.50 21.07
CA VAL A 12 -4.89 8.74 21.85
C VAL A 12 -5.48 8.28 23.19
N LYS A 13 -6.13 9.18 23.94
CA LYS A 13 -6.82 8.81 25.20
C LYS A 13 -7.93 7.79 25.00
N TYR A 14 -8.62 7.85 23.87
CA TYR A 14 -9.64 6.87 23.52
C TYR A 14 -9.02 5.49 23.27
N LEU A 15 -7.95 5.42 22.48
CA LEU A 15 -7.24 4.18 22.15
C LEU A 15 -6.52 3.57 23.36
N ASP A 16 -6.12 4.38 24.35
CA ASP A 16 -5.62 3.87 25.64
C ASP A 16 -6.66 2.99 26.37
N ILE A 17 -7.96 3.24 26.14
CA ILE A 17 -9.06 2.48 26.72
C ILE A 17 -9.55 1.39 25.75
N ASN A 18 -9.60 1.69 24.45
CA ASN A 18 -10.12 0.80 23.41
C ASN A 18 -9.07 0.52 22.31
N TYR A 19 -7.98 -0.14 22.69
CA TYR A 19 -6.88 -0.45 21.78
C TYR A 19 -7.23 -1.47 20.69
N THR A 20 -8.36 -2.19 20.81
CA THR A 20 -8.82 -3.18 19.82
C THR A 20 -9.57 -2.57 18.64
N ASP A 21 -9.88 -1.27 18.68
CA ASP A 21 -10.57 -0.59 17.60
C ASP A 21 -9.60 -0.16 16.49
N PHE A 22 -9.60 -0.91 15.39
CA PHE A 22 -8.76 -0.61 14.24
C PHE A 22 -9.18 0.67 13.50
N GLU A 23 -10.46 1.08 13.57
CA GLU A 23 -10.93 2.30 12.91
C GLU A 23 -10.38 3.54 13.62
N GLY A 24 -10.33 3.51 14.95
CA GLY A 24 -9.64 4.51 15.75
C GLY A 24 -8.17 4.63 15.38
N TRP A 25 -7.43 3.53 15.26
CA TRP A 25 -6.03 3.56 14.83
C TRP A 25 -5.84 4.11 13.40
N LEU A 26 -6.74 3.77 12.48
CA LEU A 26 -6.72 4.32 11.11
C LEU A 26 -6.93 5.83 11.11
N GLN A 27 -7.90 6.32 11.88
CA GLN A 27 -8.17 7.75 12.01
C GLN A 27 -6.98 8.48 12.63
N LEU A 28 -6.29 7.86 13.59
CA LEU A 28 -5.07 8.41 14.18
C LEU A 28 -3.95 8.52 13.15
N ALA A 29 -3.76 7.47 12.35
CA ALA A 29 -2.78 7.44 11.29
C ALA A 29 -3.02 8.56 10.27
N ASP A 30 -4.28 8.79 9.87
CA ASP A 30 -4.64 9.88 8.94
C ASP A 30 -4.35 11.26 9.52
N LEU A 31 -4.68 11.51 10.79
CA LEU A 31 -4.33 12.77 11.45
C LEU A 31 -2.81 12.98 11.53
N TYR A 32 -2.04 11.92 11.80
CA TYR A 32 -0.57 12.01 11.78
C TYR A 32 0.00 12.22 10.37
N LEU A 33 -0.68 11.77 9.32
CA LEU A 33 -0.29 12.05 7.94
C LEU A 33 -0.57 13.50 7.56
N ASP A 34 -1.69 14.07 8.00
CA ASP A 34 -2.00 15.50 7.82
C ASP A 34 -0.95 16.39 8.50
N GLU A 35 -0.43 15.98 9.66
CA GLU A 35 0.66 16.66 10.38
C GLU A 35 2.07 16.29 9.86
N LEU A 36 2.17 15.48 8.78
CA LEU A 36 3.44 15.01 8.18
C LEU A 36 4.35 14.21 9.14
N THR A 37 3.78 13.71 10.24
CA THR A 37 4.45 12.90 11.24
C THR A 37 4.42 11.41 10.88
N TYR A 38 5.21 11.04 9.87
CA TYR A 38 5.15 9.70 9.27
C TYR A 38 5.52 8.56 10.22
N ALA A 39 6.38 8.79 11.22
CA ALA A 39 6.80 7.75 12.15
C ALA A 39 5.65 7.30 13.05
N GLN A 40 4.88 8.26 13.57
CA GLN A 40 3.68 7.97 14.36
C GLN A 40 2.59 7.35 13.49
N ALA A 41 2.42 7.81 12.25
CA ALA A 41 1.48 7.20 11.31
C ALA A 41 1.84 5.73 11.00
N ALA A 42 3.13 5.43 10.81
CA ALA A 42 3.61 4.07 10.58
C ALA A 42 3.32 3.15 11.79
N PHE A 43 3.58 3.63 13.01
CA PHE A 43 3.23 2.89 14.24
C PHE A 43 1.72 2.60 14.32
N CYS A 44 0.87 3.59 14.07
CA CYS A 44 -0.58 3.38 14.09
C CYS A 44 -1.01 2.30 13.07
N MET A 45 -0.39 2.28 11.89
CA MET A 45 -0.65 1.28 10.87
C MET A 45 -0.16 -0.13 11.26
N GLU A 46 0.90 -0.26 12.05
CA GLU A 46 1.35 -1.55 12.60
C GLU A 46 0.29 -2.14 13.54
N GLU A 47 -0.28 -1.33 14.42
CA GLU A 47 -1.39 -1.75 15.29
C GLU A 47 -2.61 -2.19 14.47
N VAL A 48 -2.96 -1.44 13.41
CA VAL A 48 -4.04 -1.84 12.48
C VAL A 48 -3.74 -3.19 11.83
N LEU A 49 -2.50 -3.41 11.40
CA LEU A 49 -2.10 -4.67 10.77
C LEU A 49 -2.09 -5.84 11.75
N MET A 50 -1.78 -5.62 13.02
CA MET A 50 -1.92 -6.64 14.06
C MET A 50 -3.38 -7.06 14.26
N LEU A 51 -4.32 -6.11 14.15
CA LEU A 51 -5.76 -6.37 14.26
C LEU A 51 -6.35 -6.98 12.97
N GLN A 52 -5.87 -6.57 11.80
CA GLN A 52 -6.43 -6.93 10.48
C GLN A 52 -5.34 -7.37 9.47
N PRO A 53 -4.65 -8.50 9.70
CA PRO A 53 -3.48 -8.92 8.92
C PRO A 53 -3.79 -9.46 7.51
N GLN A 54 -5.06 -9.67 7.18
CA GLN A 54 -5.49 -10.19 5.86
C GLN A 54 -5.94 -9.07 4.92
N ASN A 55 -6.02 -7.82 5.40
CA ASN A 55 -6.50 -6.72 4.60
C ASN A 55 -5.36 -6.10 3.77
N HIS A 56 -5.36 -6.39 2.47
CA HIS A 56 -4.34 -5.88 1.54
C HIS A 56 -4.34 -4.34 1.44
N ILE A 57 -5.46 -3.66 1.71
CA ILE A 57 -5.54 -2.18 1.66
C ILE A 57 -4.70 -1.56 2.76
N PHE A 58 -4.68 -2.17 3.96
CA PHE A 58 -3.88 -1.68 5.08
C PHE A 58 -2.38 -1.93 4.85
N HIS A 59 -2.02 -3.08 4.28
CA HIS A 59 -0.64 -3.32 3.84
C HIS A 59 -0.20 -2.32 2.78
N LEU A 60 -1.08 -1.94 1.84
CA LEU A 60 -0.78 -0.93 0.83
C LEU A 60 -0.52 0.43 1.47
N LYS A 61 -1.43 0.91 2.33
CA LYS A 61 -1.28 2.20 3.02
C LYS A 61 0.00 2.25 3.86
N TYR A 62 0.31 1.18 4.59
CA TYR A 62 1.55 1.08 5.36
C TYR A 62 2.80 1.10 4.46
N ALA A 63 2.78 0.38 3.34
CA ALA A 63 3.89 0.39 2.37
C ALA A 63 4.15 1.79 1.80
N GLU A 64 3.11 2.57 1.52
CA GLU A 64 3.24 3.94 1.01
C GLU A 64 3.85 4.91 2.04
N ILE A 65 3.46 4.77 3.31
CA ILE A 65 4.03 5.56 4.41
C ILE A 65 5.52 5.22 4.55
N LEU A 66 5.88 3.93 4.58
CA LEU A 66 7.26 3.48 4.65
C LEU A 66 8.10 3.95 3.46
N TYR A 67 7.54 3.92 2.26
CA TYR A 67 8.21 4.43 1.07
C TYR A 67 8.50 5.93 1.16
N THR A 68 7.55 6.69 1.74
CA THR A 68 7.71 8.13 1.98
C THR A 68 8.78 8.41 3.04
N GLN A 69 8.94 7.51 4.02
CA GLN A 69 10.00 7.56 5.04
C GLN A 69 11.38 7.08 4.57
N ASP A 70 11.54 6.76 3.27
CA ASP A 70 12.77 6.21 2.69
C ASP A 70 13.16 4.81 3.22
N ASN A 71 12.23 4.09 3.88
CA ASN A 71 12.44 2.71 4.30
C ASN A 71 12.05 1.74 3.17
N ILE A 72 12.81 1.79 2.07
CA ILE A 72 12.46 1.14 0.80
C ILE A 72 12.43 -0.38 0.91
N GLN A 73 13.31 -0.97 1.73
CA GLN A 73 13.37 -2.42 1.92
C GLN A 73 12.12 -2.96 2.62
N LEU A 74 11.65 -2.26 3.66
CA LEU A 74 10.44 -2.67 4.36
C LEU A 74 9.19 -2.37 3.50
N ALA A 75 9.17 -1.23 2.80
CA ALA A 75 8.10 -0.89 1.86
C ALA A 75 7.94 -1.97 0.78
N LEU A 76 9.05 -2.44 0.18
CA LEU A 76 9.02 -3.52 -0.81
C LEU A 76 8.35 -4.79 -0.25
N LYS A 77 8.75 -5.22 0.95
CA LYS A 77 8.14 -6.41 1.59
C LYS A 77 6.63 -6.25 1.78
N GLN A 78 6.18 -5.08 2.19
CA GLN A 78 4.76 -4.80 2.38
C GLN A 78 4.02 -4.76 1.04
N PHE A 79 4.59 -4.16 -0.01
CA PHE A 79 3.99 -4.22 -1.35
C PHE A 79 3.92 -5.66 -1.90
N CYS A 80 4.90 -6.51 -1.60
CA CYS A 80 4.85 -7.93 -1.95
C CYS A 80 3.70 -8.64 -1.23
N ARG A 81 3.48 -8.32 0.05
CA ARG A 81 2.34 -8.83 0.81
C ARG A 81 1.01 -8.41 0.21
N VAL A 82 0.91 -7.18 -0.30
CA VAL A 82 -0.29 -6.72 -1.03
C VAL A 82 -0.56 -7.58 -2.25
N VAL A 83 0.46 -7.88 -3.05
CA VAL A 83 0.32 -8.69 -4.27
C VAL A 83 0.06 -10.17 -3.95
N GLU A 84 0.61 -10.68 -2.85
CA GLU A 84 0.29 -12.02 -2.36
C GLU A 84 -1.19 -12.17 -1.98
N LEU A 85 -1.76 -11.16 -1.30
CA LEU A 85 -3.17 -11.14 -0.91
C LEU A 85 -4.12 -10.81 -2.08
N CYS A 86 -3.68 -9.93 -2.99
CA CYS A 86 -4.43 -9.49 -4.16
C CYS A 86 -3.51 -9.33 -5.37
N GLY A 87 -3.42 -10.40 -6.18
CA GLY A 87 -2.50 -10.48 -7.33
C GLY A 87 -2.70 -9.41 -8.40
N ASP A 88 -3.94 -8.92 -8.55
CA ASP A 88 -4.30 -7.92 -9.56
C ASP A 88 -4.31 -6.48 -9.01
N HIS A 89 -3.73 -6.26 -7.82
CA HIS A 89 -3.71 -4.94 -7.21
C HIS A 89 -2.71 -4.01 -7.92
N VAL A 90 -3.21 -3.25 -8.90
CA VAL A 90 -2.45 -2.35 -9.77
C VAL A 90 -1.51 -1.42 -8.98
N ARG A 91 -1.99 -0.80 -7.90
CA ARG A 91 -1.22 0.14 -7.09
C ARG A 91 -0.06 -0.54 -6.34
N GLY A 92 -0.25 -1.79 -5.93
CA GLY A 92 0.78 -2.61 -5.29
C GLY A 92 1.87 -3.02 -6.28
N LEU A 93 1.48 -3.41 -7.49
CA LEU A 93 2.43 -3.72 -8.58
C LEU A 93 3.29 -2.51 -8.96
N TYR A 94 2.69 -1.32 -9.04
CA TYR A 94 3.48 -0.08 -9.22
C TYR A 94 4.42 0.19 -8.04
N GLY A 95 3.97 -0.04 -6.80
CA GLY A 95 4.80 0.07 -5.60
C GLY A 95 6.03 -0.84 -5.63
N ILE A 96 5.86 -2.11 -6.04
CA ILE A 96 6.97 -3.06 -6.24
C ILE A 96 7.96 -2.51 -7.26
N LYS A 97 7.47 -2.09 -8.44
CA LYS A 97 8.29 -1.54 -9.52
C LYS A 97 9.11 -0.33 -9.07
N MET A 98 8.47 0.62 -8.36
CA MET A 98 9.15 1.82 -7.87
C MET A 98 10.22 1.47 -6.82
N CYS A 99 9.91 0.58 -5.88
CA CYS A 99 10.86 0.14 -4.86
C CYS A 99 12.03 -0.63 -5.47
N ALA A 100 11.77 -1.59 -6.35
CA ALA A 100 12.79 -2.38 -7.04
C ALA A 100 13.72 -1.48 -7.86
N SER A 101 13.17 -0.59 -8.69
CA SER A 101 13.97 0.36 -9.47
C SER A 101 14.85 1.26 -8.59
N ARG A 102 14.35 1.72 -7.44
CA ARG A 102 15.11 2.55 -6.51
C ARG A 102 16.24 1.76 -5.84
N LEU A 103 15.98 0.53 -5.43
CA LEU A 103 17.01 -0.35 -4.84
C LEU A 103 18.09 -0.74 -5.85
N LEU A 104 17.73 -1.05 -7.09
CA LEU A 104 18.68 -1.34 -8.18
C LEU A 104 19.57 -0.13 -8.48
N LYS A 105 19.01 1.08 -8.51
CA LYS A 105 19.79 2.32 -8.72
C LYS A 105 20.69 2.67 -7.54
N ALA A 106 20.30 2.29 -6.32
CA ALA A 106 21.05 2.58 -5.10
C ALA A 106 22.25 1.64 -4.89
N ALA A 107 22.38 0.56 -5.67
CA ALA A 107 23.45 -0.42 -5.53
C ALA A 107 24.74 -0.01 -6.27
N PRO A 108 25.71 0.60 -5.55
CA PRO A 108 27.09 0.13 -5.67
C PRO A 108 27.76 -0.15 -4.30
N SER A 109 27.06 0.02 -3.17
CA SER A 109 27.67 -0.13 -1.84
C SER A 109 27.62 -1.58 -1.35
N LYS A 110 28.81 -2.18 -1.23
CA LYS A 110 29.10 -3.51 -0.68
C LYS A 110 28.73 -3.73 0.80
N ASP A 111 28.06 -2.77 1.43
CA ASP A 111 27.68 -2.83 2.83
C ASP A 111 26.17 -2.60 2.97
N ALA A 112 25.38 -3.67 2.92
CA ALA A 112 24.13 -3.73 3.66
C ALA A 112 23.60 -5.16 3.68
N THR A 113 23.32 -5.63 4.89
CA THR A 113 22.72 -6.89 5.30
C THR A 113 21.25 -7.09 4.82
N ALA A 114 20.90 -6.65 3.61
CA ALA A 114 19.55 -6.80 3.05
C ALA A 114 19.48 -8.02 2.12
N ALA A 115 18.82 -9.07 2.59
CA ALA A 115 18.77 -10.43 2.06
C ALA A 115 17.94 -10.62 0.78
N THR A 116 17.98 -9.68 -0.16
CA THR A 116 17.29 -9.81 -1.46
C THR A 116 18.34 -9.70 -2.55
N SER A 117 18.54 -10.77 -3.31
CA SER A 117 19.59 -10.77 -4.34
C SER A 117 19.24 -9.76 -5.44
N HIS A 118 20.26 -9.21 -6.11
CA HIS A 118 20.04 -8.29 -7.23
C HIS A 118 19.19 -8.95 -8.33
N GLU A 119 19.38 -10.25 -8.54
CA GLU A 119 18.60 -11.07 -9.47
C GLU A 119 17.12 -11.16 -9.05
N ASP A 120 16.84 -11.31 -7.75
CA ASP A 120 15.46 -11.32 -7.24
C ASP A 120 14.77 -9.98 -7.47
N LEU A 121 15.47 -8.86 -7.28
CA LEU A 121 14.91 -7.52 -7.48
C LEU A 121 14.57 -7.27 -8.96
N GLU A 122 15.43 -7.69 -9.89
CA GLU A 122 15.17 -7.61 -11.33
C GLU A 122 13.99 -8.51 -11.73
N ALA A 123 13.92 -9.72 -11.19
CA ALA A 123 12.81 -10.64 -11.43
C ALA A 123 11.47 -10.06 -10.94
N MET A 124 11.45 -9.39 -9.78
CA MET A 124 10.27 -8.72 -9.24
C MET A 124 9.82 -7.53 -10.11
N ASP A 125 10.77 -6.73 -10.62
CA ASP A 125 10.48 -5.61 -11.51
C ASP A 125 9.88 -6.08 -12.85
N LEU A 126 10.45 -7.15 -13.41
CA LEU A 126 9.95 -7.78 -14.64
C LEU A 126 8.54 -8.33 -14.43
N LEU A 127 8.32 -9.11 -13.37
CA LEU A 127 7.01 -9.69 -13.04
C LEU A 127 5.95 -8.59 -12.87
N ALA A 128 6.27 -7.53 -12.12
CA ALA A 128 5.36 -6.41 -11.95
C ALA A 128 5.00 -5.76 -13.29
N THR A 129 5.99 -5.60 -14.18
CA THR A 129 5.79 -5.01 -15.51
C THR A 129 4.92 -5.89 -16.41
N GLU A 130 5.18 -7.21 -16.46
CA GLU A 130 4.37 -8.15 -17.23
C GLU A 130 2.91 -8.18 -16.76
N ARG A 131 2.70 -8.21 -15.44
CA ARG A 131 1.36 -8.19 -14.83
C ARG A 131 0.61 -6.89 -15.12
N LEU A 132 1.29 -5.75 -15.02
CA LEU A 132 0.71 -4.45 -15.40
C LEU A 132 0.34 -4.43 -16.89
N ILE A 133 1.21 -4.89 -17.78
CA ILE A 133 0.91 -4.96 -19.22
C ILE A 133 -0.29 -5.87 -19.48
N ALA A 134 -0.38 -7.03 -18.82
CA ALA A 134 -1.52 -7.92 -18.95
C ALA A 134 -2.83 -7.25 -18.48
N LEU A 135 -2.83 -6.58 -17.33
CA LEU A 135 -4.00 -5.89 -16.78
C LEU A 135 -4.47 -4.71 -17.64
N TYR A 136 -3.54 -3.96 -18.24
CA TYR A 136 -3.87 -2.83 -19.13
C TYR A 136 -4.08 -3.24 -20.59
N GLY A 137 -3.59 -4.41 -21.01
CA GLY A 137 -3.77 -4.97 -22.35
C GLY A 137 -5.05 -5.82 -22.50
N ALA A 138 -5.52 -6.45 -21.43
CA ALA A 138 -6.77 -7.23 -21.40
C ALA A 138 -8.13 -6.46 -21.34
N PRO A 139 -8.24 -5.18 -20.91
CA PRO A 139 -9.53 -4.58 -20.60
C PRO A 139 -10.35 -4.21 -21.84
N GLY A 140 -9.77 -4.27 -23.04
CA GLY A 140 -10.50 -4.05 -24.29
C GLY A 140 -11.65 -5.04 -24.50
N ALA A 141 -11.51 -6.31 -24.11
CA ALA A 141 -12.54 -7.31 -24.39
C ALA A 141 -13.64 -7.39 -23.30
N ALA A 142 -13.26 -7.29 -22.02
CA ALA A 142 -14.19 -7.44 -20.89
C ALA A 142 -14.97 -6.15 -20.56
N ALA A 143 -14.35 -4.97 -20.73
CA ALA A 143 -15.01 -3.69 -20.49
C ALA A 143 -16.03 -3.33 -21.58
N GLU A 144 -15.79 -3.75 -22.82
CA GLU A 144 -16.72 -3.57 -23.94
C GLU A 144 -17.98 -4.44 -23.74
N SER A 145 -17.81 -5.70 -23.34
CA SER A 145 -18.93 -6.62 -23.07
C SER A 145 -19.81 -6.18 -21.89
N SER A 146 -19.22 -5.64 -20.83
CA SER A 146 -19.95 -5.15 -19.66
C SER A 146 -20.64 -3.81 -19.91
N LYS A 147 -20.02 -2.91 -20.69
CA LYS A 147 -20.68 -1.68 -21.18
C LYS A 147 -21.88 -2.00 -22.07
N VAL A 148 -21.76 -2.95 -22.99
CA VAL A 148 -22.87 -3.38 -23.88
C VAL A 148 -24.03 -3.99 -23.09
N ALA A 149 -23.75 -4.74 -22.02
CA ALA A 149 -24.79 -5.29 -21.14
C ALA A 149 -25.51 -4.18 -20.36
N ALA A 150 -24.76 -3.18 -19.87
CA ALA A 150 -25.34 -2.04 -19.15
C ALA A 150 -26.17 -1.13 -20.06
N THR A 151 -25.72 -0.83 -21.28
CA THR A 151 -26.48 -0.01 -22.24
C THR A 151 -27.76 -0.70 -22.68
N LYS A 152 -27.71 -2.02 -22.93
CA LYS A 152 -28.93 -2.81 -23.23
C LYS A 152 -29.94 -2.77 -22.09
N TRP A 153 -29.49 -2.74 -20.85
CA TRP A 153 -30.39 -2.67 -19.70
C TRP A 153 -31.06 -1.29 -19.57
N ILE A 154 -30.35 -0.23 -19.96
CA ILE A 154 -30.86 1.15 -19.96
C ILE A 154 -31.88 1.38 -21.09
N GLU A 155 -31.68 0.76 -22.27
CA GLU A 155 -32.57 0.93 -23.44
C GLU A 155 -33.90 0.18 -23.35
N ILE A 156 -34.11 -0.66 -22.33
CA ILE A 156 -35.33 -1.46 -22.13
C ILE A 156 -36.38 -0.72 -21.25
N GLN A 157 -36.07 0.46 -20.72
CA GLN A 157 -37.02 1.37 -20.04
C GLN A 157 -37.49 2.48 -20.99
#